data_AF-A0A7W0PMC3-F1
#
_entry.id   AF-A0A7W0PMC3-F1
#
_cell.length_a   1.000
_cell.length_b   1.000
_cell.length_c   1.000
_cell.angle_alpha   90.00
_cell.angle_beta   90.00
_cell.angle_gamma   90.00
#
_symmetry.space_group_name_H-M   'P 1'
#
loop_
_entity.id
_entity.type
_entity.pdbx_description
1 polymer ?
#
loop_
_entity_poly.entity_id
_entity_poly.type
_entity_poly.pdbx_seq_one_letter_code
_entity_poly.pdbx_strand_id
1 'polypeptide(L)'
;MPEDVRRSISERILSIAEWRRERERQDLYGHGPDVAVRSRRSANGLIELAGHVLSLPADDARLVRLTVVAFYGQKFDPGATMLHELGRFRFHDPDVSVDGFVDRLVELAELDHSERDHLGGTQVPGDNPWRPGWLPDEAEDEW
;
A
#
# COMPACT_ATOMS: atom_id res chain seq x y z
N MET A 1 -13.95 -16.12 -6.63
CA MET A 1 -12.79 -15.64 -5.85
C MET A 1 -11.53 -15.36 -6.69
N PRO A 2 -11.65 -14.99 -7.99
CA PRO A 2 -10.58 -14.18 -8.63
C PRO A 2 -11.00 -12.78 -9.11
N GLU A 3 -12.28 -12.59 -9.49
CA GLU A 3 -12.77 -11.30 -10.01
C GLU A 3 -12.76 -10.19 -8.95
N ASP A 4 -12.85 -10.58 -7.67
CA ASP A 4 -12.80 -9.70 -6.50
C ASP A 4 -11.41 -9.09 -6.28
N VAL A 5 -10.34 -9.85 -6.54
CA VAL A 5 -8.94 -9.42 -6.32
C VAL A 5 -8.54 -8.33 -7.30
N ARG A 6 -8.67 -8.59 -8.62
CA ARG A 6 -8.35 -7.59 -9.66
C ARG A 6 -9.17 -6.32 -9.47
N ARG A 7 -10.46 -6.47 -9.16
CA ARG A 7 -11.36 -5.35 -8.91
C ARG A 7 -10.90 -4.54 -7.70
N SER A 8 -10.64 -5.19 -6.56
CA SER A 8 -10.20 -4.50 -5.35
C SER A 8 -8.89 -3.72 -5.55
N ILE A 9 -7.89 -4.34 -6.21
CA ILE A 9 -6.63 -3.67 -6.54
C ILE A 9 -6.89 -2.46 -7.44
N SER A 10 -7.68 -2.66 -8.51
CA SER A 10 -7.95 -1.61 -9.50
C SER A 10 -8.75 -0.45 -8.91
N GLU A 11 -9.75 -0.73 -8.08
CA GLU A 11 -10.52 0.29 -7.35
C GLU A 11 -9.61 1.14 -6.46
N ARG A 12 -8.67 0.51 -5.75
CA ARG A 12 -7.70 1.25 -4.94
C ARG A 12 -6.80 2.12 -5.80
N ILE A 13 -6.25 1.59 -6.91
CA ILE A 13 -5.42 2.36 -7.84
C ILE A 13 -6.20 3.54 -8.43
N LEU A 14 -7.46 3.35 -8.81
CA LEU A 14 -8.33 4.40 -9.32
C LEU A 14 -8.63 5.48 -8.28
N SER A 15 -8.80 5.12 -7.00
CA SER A 15 -8.96 6.11 -5.93
C SER A 15 -7.72 7.01 -5.79
N ILE A 16 -6.52 6.47 -6.03
CA ILE A 16 -5.27 7.25 -6.03
C ILE A 16 -5.18 8.12 -7.29
N ALA A 17 -5.62 7.61 -8.44
CA ALA A 17 -5.71 8.39 -9.67
C ALA A 17 -6.64 9.60 -9.52
N GLU A 18 -7.79 9.42 -8.87
CA GLU A 18 -8.73 10.49 -8.54
C GLU A 18 -8.09 11.53 -7.62
N TRP A 19 -7.40 11.09 -6.56
CA TRP A 19 -6.62 12.00 -5.71
C TRP A 19 -5.57 12.79 -6.51
N ARG A 20 -4.90 12.16 -7.48
CA ARG A 20 -3.96 12.84 -8.38
C ARG A 20 -4.63 13.85 -9.31
N ARG A 21 -5.86 13.62 -9.75
CA ARG A 21 -6.65 14.60 -10.52
C ARG A 21 -7.06 15.80 -9.69
N GLU A 22 -7.47 15.57 -8.45
CA GLU A 22 -7.73 16.68 -7.53
C GLU A 22 -6.43 17.46 -7.26
N ARG A 23 -5.29 16.77 -7.15
CA ARG A 23 -4.00 17.44 -7.01
C ARG A 23 -3.59 18.25 -8.23
N GLU A 24 -3.83 17.76 -9.45
CA GLU A 24 -3.65 18.52 -10.69
C GLU A 24 -4.41 19.85 -10.62
N ARG A 25 -5.67 19.82 -10.19
CA ARG A 25 -6.51 21.01 -10.04
C ARG A 25 -5.93 22.00 -9.04
N GLN A 26 -5.49 21.51 -7.87
CA GLN A 26 -4.86 22.35 -6.83
C GLN A 26 -3.56 22.99 -7.32
N ASP A 27 -2.69 22.19 -7.96
CA ASP A 27 -1.42 22.67 -8.50
C ASP A 27 -1.64 23.71 -9.60
N LEU A 28 -2.65 23.52 -10.45
CA LEU A 28 -3.01 24.46 -11.51
C LEU A 28 -3.37 25.85 -10.96
N TYR A 29 -4.19 25.89 -9.90
CA TYR A 29 -4.61 27.16 -9.29
C TYR A 29 -3.53 27.79 -8.38
N GLY A 30 -2.71 26.97 -7.71
CA GLY A 30 -1.72 27.46 -6.74
C GLY A 30 -0.33 27.74 -7.31
N HIS A 31 0.09 26.99 -8.33
CA HIS A 31 1.48 26.96 -8.80
C HIS A 31 1.62 27.04 -10.34
N GLY A 32 0.51 26.91 -11.07
CA GLY A 32 0.48 27.03 -12.52
C GLY A 32 0.57 25.70 -13.28
N PRO A 33 0.42 25.76 -14.62
CA PRO A 33 0.22 24.58 -15.45
C PRO A 33 1.43 23.63 -15.48
N ASP A 34 2.65 24.14 -15.43
CA ASP A 34 3.87 23.32 -15.51
C ASP A 34 4.01 22.35 -14.32
N VAL A 35 3.55 22.78 -13.14
CA VAL A 35 3.53 21.93 -11.94
C VAL A 35 2.42 20.88 -12.06
N ALA A 36 1.23 21.29 -12.51
CA ALA A 36 0.05 20.44 -12.64
C ALA A 36 0.23 19.26 -13.62
N VAL A 37 1.07 19.42 -14.66
CA VAL A 37 1.34 18.38 -15.67
C VAL A 37 1.80 17.05 -15.07
N ARG A 38 2.59 17.07 -13.98
CA ARG A 38 3.08 15.85 -13.32
C ARG A 38 1.96 15.07 -12.65
N SER A 39 1.06 15.78 -11.95
CA SER A 39 -0.12 15.22 -11.32
C SER A 39 -1.08 14.62 -12.36
N ARG A 40 -1.31 15.32 -13.49
CA ARG A 40 -2.09 14.79 -14.63
C ARG A 40 -1.52 13.50 -15.17
N ARG A 41 -0.20 13.49 -15.44
CA ARG A 41 0.50 12.34 -16.02
C ARG A 41 0.42 11.13 -15.10
N SER A 42 0.66 11.33 -13.80
CA SER A 42 0.55 10.27 -12.81
C SER A 42 -0.86 9.70 -12.74
N ALA A 43 -1.90 10.54 -12.74
CA ALA A 43 -3.29 10.10 -12.78
C ALA A 43 -3.59 9.23 -14.00
N ASN A 44 -3.17 9.65 -15.19
CA ASN A 44 -3.36 8.87 -16.42
C ASN A 44 -2.62 7.54 -16.38
N GLY A 45 -1.38 7.53 -15.87
CA GLY A 45 -0.62 6.30 -15.68
C GLY A 45 -1.33 5.33 -14.74
N LEU A 46 -1.89 5.81 -13.64
CA LEU A 46 -2.64 4.97 -12.69
C LEU A 46 -3.92 4.39 -13.31
N ILE A 47 -4.61 5.14 -14.17
CA ILE A 47 -5.78 4.62 -14.92
C ILE A 47 -5.34 3.49 -15.86
N GLU A 48 -4.24 3.66 -16.59
CA GLU A 48 -3.67 2.63 -17.45
C GLU A 48 -3.25 1.39 -16.66
N LEU A 49 -2.61 1.58 -15.50
CA LEU A 49 -2.23 0.52 -14.59
C LEU A 49 -3.43 -0.26 -14.05
N ALA A 50 -4.50 0.43 -13.64
CA ALA A 50 -5.73 -0.24 -13.21
C ALA A 50 -6.35 -1.07 -14.35
N GLY A 51 -6.36 -0.52 -15.58
CA GLY A 51 -6.82 -1.25 -16.76
C GLY A 51 -5.98 -2.50 -17.07
N HIS A 52 -4.66 -2.41 -16.93
CA HIS A 52 -3.76 -3.56 -17.07
C HIS A 52 -4.01 -4.62 -16.01
N VAL A 53 -4.12 -4.23 -14.73
CA VAL A 53 -4.43 -5.17 -13.64
C VAL A 53 -5.74 -5.91 -13.90
N LEU A 54 -6.77 -5.24 -14.43
CA LEU A 54 -8.05 -5.87 -14.80
C LEU A 54 -7.92 -6.86 -15.95
N SER A 55 -6.99 -6.65 -16.89
CA SER A 55 -6.79 -7.51 -18.06
C SER A 55 -5.93 -8.75 -17.78
N LEU A 56 -5.19 -8.76 -16.66
CA LEU A 56 -4.36 -9.90 -16.28
C LEU A 56 -5.19 -11.18 -16.03
N PRO A 57 -4.63 -12.36 -16.33
CA PRO A 57 -5.24 -13.65 -15.98
C PRO A 57 -5.57 -13.76 -14.48
N ALA A 58 -6.58 -14.56 -14.15
CA ALA A 58 -6.99 -14.80 -12.75
C ALA A 58 -5.95 -15.51 -11.90
N ASP A 59 -5.08 -16.24 -12.56
CA ASP A 59 -3.98 -17.04 -12.02
C ASP A 59 -2.61 -16.37 -12.25
N ASP A 60 -2.57 -15.10 -12.66
CA ASP A 60 -1.30 -14.37 -12.75
C ASP A 60 -0.58 -14.43 -11.40
N ALA A 61 0.65 -14.95 -11.42
CA ALA A 61 1.42 -15.23 -10.22
C ALA A 61 1.61 -13.99 -9.33
N ARG A 62 1.67 -12.79 -9.93
CA ARG A 62 1.83 -11.52 -9.22
C ARG A 62 0.56 -11.17 -8.46
N LEU A 63 -0.61 -11.40 -9.05
CA LEU A 63 -1.90 -11.19 -8.38
C LEU A 63 -2.10 -12.18 -7.23
N VAL A 64 -1.73 -13.44 -7.44
CA VAL A 64 -1.75 -14.46 -6.38
C VAL A 64 -0.85 -14.02 -5.23
N ARG A 65 0.36 -13.54 -5.53
CA ARG A 65 1.29 -13.07 -4.50
C ARG A 65 0.76 -11.85 -3.76
N LEU A 66 0.25 -10.84 -4.45
CA LEU A 66 -0.34 -9.66 -3.83
C LEU A 66 -1.50 -10.01 -2.89
N THR A 67 -2.30 -11.02 -3.24
CA THR A 67 -3.38 -11.52 -2.38
C THR A 67 -2.86 -12.04 -1.03
N VAL A 68 -1.64 -12.58 -1.00
CA VAL A 68 -1.04 -13.11 0.23
C VAL A 68 -0.49 -11.98 1.11
N VAL A 69 0.17 -10.98 0.54
CA VAL A 69 0.97 -10.01 1.31
C VAL A 69 0.35 -8.62 1.45
N ALA A 70 -0.63 -8.26 0.62
CA ALA A 70 -1.20 -6.91 0.55
C ALA A 70 -2.73 -6.88 0.62
N PHE A 71 -3.36 -7.92 1.17
CA PHE A 71 -4.79 -7.96 1.41
C PHE A 71 -5.11 -8.09 2.90
N TYR A 72 -6.20 -7.43 3.30
CA TYR A 72 -6.85 -7.66 4.58
C TYR A 72 -8.31 -8.04 4.34
N GLY A 73 -8.63 -9.32 4.56
CA GLY A 73 -9.90 -9.91 4.14
C GLY A 73 -10.04 -9.88 2.62
N GLN A 74 -11.05 -9.18 2.09
CA GLN A 74 -11.31 -9.05 0.66
C GLN A 74 -10.82 -7.71 0.06
N LYS A 75 -10.14 -6.89 0.85
CA LYS A 75 -9.71 -5.56 0.41
C LYS A 75 -8.20 -5.52 0.19
N PHE A 76 -7.80 -4.97 -0.94
CA PHE A 76 -6.43 -4.59 -1.19
C PHE A 76 -6.04 -3.44 -0.26
N ASP A 77 -5.07 -3.71 0.60
CA ASP A 77 -4.59 -2.83 1.66
C ASP A 77 -3.06 -2.70 1.54
N PRO A 78 -2.57 -1.87 0.58
CA PRO A 78 -1.15 -1.70 0.37
C PRO A 78 -0.51 -1.04 1.59
N GLY A 79 0.67 -1.52 1.98
CA GLY A 79 1.44 -0.91 3.04
C GLY A 79 1.97 0.48 2.66
N ALA A 80 2.66 1.12 3.61
CA ALA A 80 3.06 2.51 3.48
C ALA A 80 4.01 2.75 2.30
N THR A 81 5.00 1.86 2.10
CA THR A 81 5.99 2.00 1.03
C THR A 81 5.34 1.82 -0.33
N MET A 82 4.53 0.77 -0.47
CA MET A 82 3.77 0.50 -1.69
C MET A 82 2.82 1.64 -2.03
N LEU A 83 2.09 2.17 -1.05
CA LEU A 83 1.14 3.26 -1.25
C LEU A 83 1.84 4.56 -1.69
N HIS A 84 3.02 4.84 -1.11
CA HIS A 84 3.82 6.01 -1.50
C HIS A 84 4.28 5.93 -2.96
N GLU A 85 4.78 4.76 -3.39
CA GLU A 85 5.22 4.55 -4.77
C GLU A 85 4.06 4.51 -5.76
N LEU A 86 2.92 3.90 -5.41
CA LEU A 86 1.67 4.02 -6.18
C LEU A 86 1.29 5.48 -6.39
N GLY A 87 1.35 6.28 -5.33
CA GLY A 87 1.11 7.71 -5.41
C GLY A 87 2.00 8.37 -6.45
N ARG A 88 3.24 7.92 -6.66
CA ARG A 88 4.23 8.57 -7.53
C ARG A 88 4.41 7.90 -8.89
N PHE A 89 3.59 6.89 -9.21
CA PHE A 89 3.68 6.21 -10.51
C PHE A 89 3.61 7.22 -11.67
N ARG A 90 4.62 7.17 -12.55
CA ARG A 90 4.87 8.08 -13.67
C ARG A 90 4.95 9.59 -13.35
N PHE A 91 5.04 9.96 -12.08
CA PHE A 91 5.09 11.37 -11.66
C PHE A 91 6.40 12.06 -12.08
N HIS A 92 7.52 11.36 -11.94
CA HIS A 92 8.84 11.85 -12.33
C HIS A 92 9.23 11.36 -13.72
N ASP A 93 9.18 10.04 -13.91
CA ASP A 93 9.55 9.37 -15.16
C ASP A 93 8.27 8.92 -15.91
N PRO A 94 7.93 9.51 -17.07
CA PRO A 94 6.73 9.13 -17.83
C PRO A 94 6.79 7.71 -18.41
N ASP A 95 7.98 7.16 -18.61
CA ASP A 95 8.20 5.99 -19.46
C ASP A 95 8.22 4.67 -18.67
N VAL A 96 7.96 4.73 -17.36
CA VAL A 96 7.83 3.54 -16.51
C VAL A 96 6.75 2.62 -17.09
N SER A 97 7.14 1.38 -17.40
CA SER A 97 6.23 0.38 -17.95
C SER A 97 5.17 -0.02 -16.92
N VAL A 98 3.93 -0.23 -17.38
CA VAL A 98 2.86 -0.70 -16.50
C VAL A 98 3.14 -2.11 -16.00
N ASP A 99 3.53 -3.01 -16.90
CA ASP A 99 3.76 -4.41 -16.56
C ASP A 99 4.93 -4.57 -15.56
N GLY A 100 6.07 -3.94 -15.82
CA GLY A 100 7.19 -3.94 -14.88
C GLY A 100 6.89 -3.22 -13.55
N PHE A 101 5.91 -2.30 -13.55
CA PHE A 101 5.45 -1.71 -12.29
C PHE A 101 4.59 -2.68 -11.47
N VAL A 102 3.86 -3.61 -12.09
CA VAL A 102 3.18 -4.69 -11.36
C VAL A 102 4.19 -5.60 -10.66
N ASP A 103 5.32 -5.90 -11.30
CA ASP A 103 6.40 -6.65 -10.65
C ASP A 103 6.94 -5.88 -9.44
N ARG A 104 7.18 -4.57 -9.60
CA ARG A 104 7.62 -3.69 -8.51
C ARG A 104 6.62 -3.61 -7.36
N LEU A 105 5.32 -3.65 -7.66
CA LEU A 105 4.28 -3.68 -6.64
C LEU A 105 4.39 -4.92 -5.74
N VAL A 106 4.72 -6.09 -6.32
CA VAL A 106 4.95 -7.30 -5.53
C VAL A 106 6.13 -7.11 -4.58
N GLU A 107 7.26 -6.61 -5.07
CA GLU A 107 8.46 -6.37 -4.26
C GLU A 107 8.18 -5.40 -3.09
N LEU A 108 7.44 -4.32 -3.36
CA LEU A 108 7.08 -3.32 -2.35
C LEU A 108 6.14 -3.88 -1.29
N ALA A 109 5.16 -4.70 -1.71
CA ALA A 109 4.24 -5.35 -0.80
C ALA A 109 4.94 -6.36 0.11
N GLU A 110 5.92 -7.10 -0.42
CA GLU A 110 6.74 -8.01 0.39
C GLU A 110 7.58 -7.27 1.42
N LEU A 111 8.17 -6.12 1.03
CA LEU A 111 8.89 -5.26 1.94
C LEU A 111 7.97 -4.78 3.08
N ASP A 112 6.83 -4.18 2.73
CA ASP A 112 5.84 -3.70 3.72
C ASP A 112 5.35 -4.83 4.64
N HIS A 113 5.14 -6.04 4.10
CA HIS A 113 4.75 -7.21 4.88
C HIS A 113 5.85 -7.62 5.87
N SER A 114 7.10 -7.68 5.42
CA SER A 114 8.23 -8.02 6.28
C SER A 114 8.42 -7.00 7.41
N GLU A 115 8.23 -5.70 7.15
CA GLU A 115 8.36 -4.66 8.18
C GLU A 115 7.28 -4.79 9.27
N ARG A 116 6.06 -5.16 8.89
CA ARG A 116 4.95 -5.43 9.84
C ARG A 116 5.28 -6.59 10.77
N ASP A 117 5.88 -7.67 10.26
CA ASP A 117 6.27 -8.82 11.07
C ASP A 117 7.40 -8.49 12.06
N HIS A 118 8.35 -7.64 11.66
CA HIS A 118 9.45 -7.23 12.54
C HIS A 118 9.01 -6.25 13.64
N LEU A 119 8.05 -5.36 13.36
CA LEU A 119 7.49 -4.44 14.37
C LEU A 119 6.52 -5.14 15.33
N GLY A 120 6.02 -6.33 14.98
CA GLY A 120 5.18 -7.19 15.81
C GLY A 120 5.95 -8.25 16.63
N GLY A 121 7.28 -8.17 16.69
CA GLY A 121 8.12 -9.11 17.45
C GLY A 121 7.67 -9.28 18.91
N THR A 122 8.03 -10.41 19.53
CA THR A 122 7.67 -10.74 20.92
C THR A 122 7.89 -9.53 21.82
N GLN A 123 6.80 -8.97 22.38
CA GLN A 123 6.91 -7.92 23.39
C GLN A 123 7.90 -8.38 24.45
N VAL A 124 8.90 -7.55 24.75
CA VAL A 124 9.83 -7.84 25.84
C VAL A 124 9.00 -8.09 27.11
N PRO A 125 9.29 -9.17 27.88
CA PRO A 125 8.60 -9.39 29.15
C PRO A 125 8.66 -8.11 30.01
N GLY A 126 7.49 -7.54 30.32
CA GLY A 126 7.36 -6.28 31.08
C GLY A 126 6.90 -5.05 30.26
N ASP A 127 6.88 -5.13 28.94
CA ASP A 127 6.62 -3.98 28.04
C ASP A 127 5.15 -3.88 27.57
N ASN A 128 4.23 -4.52 28.31
CA ASN A 128 2.80 -4.40 28.05
C ASN A 128 2.20 -3.33 28.98
N PRO A 129 1.86 -2.12 28.48
CA PRO A 129 1.34 -1.03 29.30
C PRO A 129 -0.08 -1.28 29.83
N TRP A 130 -0.74 -2.36 29.40
CA TRP A 130 -2.10 -2.75 29.78
C TRP A 130 -2.16 -4.00 30.67
N ARG A 131 -1.02 -4.66 30.93
CA ARG A 131 -0.94 -5.63 32.01
C ARG A 131 -0.65 -4.85 33.30
N PRO A 132 -1.45 -5.02 34.37
CA PRO A 132 -1.07 -4.52 35.68
C PRO A 132 0.28 -5.15 36.00
N GLY A 133 1.28 -4.30 36.24
CA GLY A 133 2.60 -4.73 36.67
C GLY A 133 2.44 -5.68 37.85
N TRP A 134 3.07 -6.84 37.70
CA TRP A 134 3.63 -7.67 38.75
C TRP A 134 3.71 -6.92 40.10
N LEU A 135 2.71 -7.09 40.96
CA LEU A 135 2.94 -6.95 42.39
C LEU A 135 3.79 -8.18 42.75
N PRO A 136 4.98 -8.03 43.36
CA PRO A 136 5.65 -9.18 43.92
C PRO A 136 4.71 -9.80 44.96
N ASP A 137 4.33 -11.06 44.74
CA ASP A 137 3.92 -11.94 45.82
C ASP A 137 5.12 -12.05 46.76
N GLU A 138 5.01 -11.51 47.98
CA GLU A 138 5.68 -11.93 49.22
C GLU A 138 5.79 -10.76 50.21
N ALA A 139 4.88 -10.75 51.18
CA ALA A 139 5.19 -10.40 52.56
C ALA A 139 4.24 -11.21 53.48
N GLU A 140 4.21 -12.53 53.28
CA GLU A 140 4.04 -13.43 54.41
C GLU A 140 5.44 -13.68 54.95
N ASP A 141 5.79 -13.04 56.07
CA ASP A 141 6.46 -13.70 57.20
C ASP A 141 6.77 -12.69 58.32
N GLU A 142 6.10 -12.94 59.46
CA GLU A 142 6.59 -12.88 60.84
C GLU A 142 7.32 -11.60 61.33
N TRP A 143 6.62 -10.77 62.12
CA TRP A 143 6.75 -10.59 63.59
C TRP A 143 5.82 -9.48 64.09
#